data_AF-F4L421-F1
#
_entry.id   AF-F4L421-F1
#
_cell.length_a   1.000
_cell.length_b   1.000
_cell.length_c   1.000
_cell.angle_alpha   90.00
_cell.angle_beta   90.00
_cell.angle_gamma   90.00
#
_symmetry.space_group_name_H-M   'P 1'
#
loop_
_entity.id
_entity.type
_entity.pdbx_description
1 polymer ?
#
loop_
_entity_poly.entity_id
_entity_poly.type
_entity_poly.pdbx_seq_one_letter_code
_entity_poly.pdbx_strand_id
1 'polypeptide(L)'
;MVHKTSLKYYPDLESLAEEIGNLRYDAHEAFLHHLALKLKKDSEADAKRGRPQLAGNLMNASNFLETSAFEIGRAWKICAPYLEDGFPKDVKEFIAKNFKAEDYHNVLMLLYDYESAIMQNFKFEETSFRLSRCLLYLSAGDIERLREEIKNSADYRNLIMAAEYDGNYKMKRDFNNPFGEEHKLETGLGDADSTGYSEDDLPF
;
A
#
# COMPACT_ATOMS: atom_id res chain seq x y z
N MET A 1 -7.35 27.57 31.15
CA MET A 1 -6.31 26.56 30.86
C MET A 1 -5.09 27.35 30.41
N VAL A 2 -3.90 27.05 30.94
CA VAL A 2 -2.67 27.73 30.50
C VAL A 2 -2.22 27.05 29.20
N HIS A 3 -2.12 27.83 28.12
CA HIS A 3 -1.63 27.33 26.85
C HIS A 3 -0.10 27.38 26.85
N LYS A 4 0.54 26.25 26.54
CA LYS A 4 2.00 26.22 26.36
C LYS A 4 2.33 26.94 25.06
N THR A 5 3.39 27.75 25.10
CA THR A 5 3.92 28.48 23.93
C THR A 5 5.18 27.83 23.36
N SER A 6 5.70 26.77 23.99
CA SER A 6 6.87 26.02 23.56
C SER A 6 6.74 24.52 23.85
N LEU A 7 7.54 23.73 23.14
CA LEU A 7 7.68 22.29 23.36
C LEU A 7 9.04 21.98 24.00
N LYS A 8 9.09 21.00 24.90
CA LYS A 8 10.27 20.70 25.73
C LYS A 8 11.54 20.41 24.92
N TYR A 9 11.38 19.78 23.74
CA TYR A 9 12.50 19.28 22.93
C TYR A 9 12.77 20.11 21.68
N TYR A 10 12.01 21.19 21.47
CA TYR A 10 12.18 22.06 20.31
C TYR A 10 12.60 23.45 20.79
N PRO A 11 13.72 23.98 20.28
CA PRO A 11 14.21 25.30 20.69
C PRO A 11 13.22 26.41 20.32
N ASP A 12 12.55 26.26 19.18
CA ASP A 12 11.55 27.18 18.64
C ASP A 12 10.55 26.45 17.74
N LEU A 13 9.48 27.16 17.32
CA LEU A 13 8.43 26.62 16.45
C LEU A 13 8.87 26.47 14.99
N GLU A 14 9.92 27.18 14.58
CA GLU A 14 10.46 27.10 13.21
C GLU A 14 11.17 25.76 13.00
N SER A 15 12.04 25.37 13.94
CA SER A 15 12.71 24.07 13.96
C SER A 15 11.72 22.91 13.99
N LEU A 16 10.62 23.05 14.75
CA LEU A 16 9.54 22.08 14.74
C LEU A 16 8.85 21.97 13.38
N ALA A 17 8.56 23.11 12.74
CA ALA A 17 7.92 23.14 11.43
C ALA A 17 8.81 22.49 10.37
N GLU A 18 10.13 22.72 10.43
CA GLU A 18 11.11 22.09 9.55
C GLU A 18 11.14 20.56 9.74
N GLU A 19 11.18 20.07 10.98
CA GLU A 19 11.14 18.62 11.23
C GLU A 19 9.83 17.97 10.76
N ILE A 20 8.68 18.61 11.00
CA ILE A 20 7.38 18.13 10.50
C ILE A 20 7.35 18.15 8.96
N GLY A 21 7.89 19.21 8.35
CA GLY A 21 7.97 19.35 6.89
C GLY A 21 8.84 18.29 6.22
N ASN A 22 9.85 17.80 6.93
CA ASN A 22 10.77 16.75 6.47
C ASN A 22 10.24 15.31 6.70
N LEU A 23 9.03 15.15 7.26
CA LEU A 23 8.39 13.84 7.32
C LEU A 23 8.11 13.29 5.92
N ARG A 24 8.22 11.97 5.77
CA ARG A 24 7.72 11.26 4.59
C ARG A 24 6.22 11.55 4.44
N TYR A 25 5.74 11.67 3.20
CA TYR A 25 4.39 12.19 2.95
C TYR A 25 3.27 11.37 3.61
N ASP A 26 3.39 10.05 3.73
CA ASP A 26 2.45 9.22 4.49
C ASP A 26 2.43 9.56 5.99
N ALA A 27 3.60 9.73 6.60
CA ALA A 27 3.73 10.15 7.99
C ALA A 27 3.23 11.59 8.19
N HIS A 28 3.46 12.46 7.22
CA HIS A 28 3.00 13.84 7.24
C HIS A 28 1.46 13.91 7.11
N GLU A 29 0.85 13.15 6.20
CA GLU A 29 -0.61 12.97 6.10
C GLU A 29 -1.20 12.53 7.45
N ALA A 30 -0.63 11.48 8.05
CA ALA A 30 -1.09 10.96 9.35
C ALA A 30 -0.98 12.02 10.47
N PHE A 31 0.12 12.77 10.50
CA PHE A 31 0.29 13.87 11.44
C PHE A 31 -0.80 14.95 11.28
N LEU A 32 -1.04 15.40 10.04
CA LEU A 32 -2.03 16.44 9.75
C LEU A 32 -3.45 15.98 10.12
N HIS A 33 -3.80 14.73 9.82
CA HIS A 33 -5.08 14.14 10.19
C HIS A 33 -5.27 14.10 11.72
N HIS A 34 -4.25 13.64 12.47
CA HIS A 34 -4.31 13.64 13.93
C HIS A 34 -4.43 15.05 14.52
N LEU A 35 -3.73 16.04 13.95
CA LEU A 35 -3.84 17.43 14.36
C LEU A 35 -5.25 17.99 14.08
N ALA A 36 -5.83 17.67 12.92
CA ALA A 36 -7.20 18.04 12.59
C ALA A 36 -8.20 17.49 13.61
N LEU A 37 -8.17 16.16 13.87
CA LEU A 37 -9.03 15.53 14.87
C LEU A 37 -8.91 16.18 16.26
N LYS A 38 -7.70 16.59 16.64
CA LYS A 38 -7.46 17.28 17.91
C LYS A 38 -8.15 18.66 17.95
N LEU A 39 -8.04 19.45 16.88
CA LEU A 39 -8.68 20.78 16.79
C LEU A 39 -10.21 20.67 16.70
N LYS A 40 -10.74 19.66 16.00
CA LYS A 40 -12.17 19.35 15.99
C LYS A 40 -12.70 19.09 17.40
N LYS A 41 -12.01 18.25 18.16
CA LYS A 41 -12.38 17.96 19.56
C LYS A 41 -12.38 19.20 20.44
N ASP A 42 -11.42 20.11 20.25
CA ASP A 42 -11.37 21.37 20.99
C ASP A 42 -12.49 22.33 20.56
N SER A 43 -12.79 22.40 19.26
CA SER A 43 -13.93 23.15 18.73
C SER A 43 -15.24 22.73 19.39
N GLU A 44 -15.52 21.42 19.43
CA GLU A 44 -16.72 20.86 20.06
C GLU A 44 -16.78 21.17 21.56
N ALA A 45 -15.63 21.13 22.26
CA ALA A 45 -15.55 21.47 23.67
C ALA A 45 -15.84 22.96 23.91
N ASP A 46 -15.35 23.87 23.07
CA ASP A 46 -15.59 25.30 23.20
C ASP A 46 -17.01 25.71 22.77
N ALA A 47 -17.60 25.01 21.80
CA ALA A 47 -19.01 25.18 21.45
C ALA A 47 -19.92 24.88 22.67
N LYS A 48 -19.67 23.76 23.36
CA LYS A 48 -20.40 23.37 24.59
C LYS A 48 -20.22 24.37 25.74
N ARG A 49 -19.14 25.15 25.74
CA ARG A 49 -18.86 26.21 26.73
C ARG A 49 -19.45 27.57 26.34
N GLY A 50 -20.23 27.67 25.26
CA GLY A 50 -20.83 28.92 24.82
C GLY A 50 -19.85 29.87 24.12
N ARG A 51 -18.82 29.34 23.45
CA ARG A 51 -17.81 30.13 22.71
C ARG A 51 -17.90 29.88 21.20
N PRO A 52 -19.00 30.27 20.54
CA PRO A 52 -19.30 29.86 19.17
C PRO A 52 -18.28 30.38 18.13
N GLN A 53 -17.75 31.59 18.29
CA GLN A 53 -16.76 32.13 17.36
C GLN A 53 -15.43 31.36 17.41
N LEU A 54 -14.94 31.07 18.62
CA LEU A 54 -13.72 30.27 18.82
C LEU A 54 -13.91 28.86 18.27
N ALA A 55 -15.05 28.22 18.60
CA ALA A 55 -15.39 26.92 18.08
C ALA A 55 -15.43 26.91 16.54
N GLY A 56 -16.08 27.90 15.92
CA GLY A 56 -16.13 28.04 14.46
C GLY A 56 -14.75 28.15 13.82
N ASN A 57 -13.87 28.98 14.37
CA ASN A 57 -12.50 29.12 13.87
C ASN A 57 -11.68 27.83 14.00
N LEU A 58 -11.79 27.13 15.14
CA LEU A 58 -11.12 25.84 15.34
C LEU A 58 -11.66 24.75 14.41
N MET A 59 -12.97 24.74 14.15
CA MET A 59 -13.58 23.81 13.20
C MET A 59 -13.07 24.07 11.78
N ASN A 60 -12.99 25.35 11.37
CA ASN A 60 -12.44 25.72 10.07
C ASN A 60 -10.96 25.29 9.93
N ALA A 61 -10.14 25.54 10.96
CA ALA A 61 -8.75 25.09 10.98
C ALA A 61 -8.63 23.56 10.86
N SER A 62 -9.47 22.81 11.58
CA SER A 62 -9.56 21.36 11.44
C SER A 62 -9.89 20.95 10.00
N ASN A 63 -10.88 21.58 9.37
CA ASN A 63 -11.27 21.24 8.00
C ASN A 63 -10.15 21.53 6.99
N PHE A 64 -9.41 22.64 7.15
CA PHE A 64 -8.27 22.93 6.28
C PHE A 64 -7.13 21.93 6.47
N LEU A 65 -6.89 21.44 7.68
CA LEU A 65 -5.90 20.40 7.93
C LEU A 65 -6.32 19.05 7.36
N GLU A 66 -7.60 18.67 7.42
CA GLU A 66 -8.10 17.47 6.73
C GLU A 66 -7.89 17.56 5.22
N THR A 67 -8.21 18.70 4.60
CA THR A 67 -7.94 18.91 3.18
C THR A 67 -6.44 18.85 2.88
N SER A 68 -5.60 19.40 3.75
CA SER A 68 -4.14 19.37 3.59
C SER A 68 -3.61 17.93 3.71
N ALA A 69 -4.09 17.15 4.68
CA ALA A 69 -3.77 15.74 4.84
C ALA A 69 -4.12 14.96 3.56
N PHE A 70 -5.32 15.18 3.03
CA PHE A 70 -5.77 14.55 1.78
C PHE A 70 -4.85 14.87 0.59
N GLU A 71 -4.45 16.12 0.40
CA GLU A 71 -3.56 16.49 -0.72
C GLU A 71 -2.13 15.95 -0.53
N ILE A 72 -1.61 15.92 0.71
CA ILE A 72 -0.32 15.28 1.01
C ILE A 72 -0.39 13.77 0.74
N GLY A 73 -1.50 13.11 1.10
CA GLY A 73 -1.72 11.70 0.78
C GLY A 73 -1.76 11.43 -0.73
N ARG A 74 -2.29 12.37 -1.53
CA ARG A 74 -2.20 12.29 -2.99
C ARG A 74 -0.78 12.44 -3.49
N ALA A 75 0.00 13.36 -2.91
CA ALA A 75 1.42 13.51 -3.24
C ALA A 75 2.21 12.22 -2.90
N TRP A 76 1.91 11.59 -1.76
CA TRP A 76 2.47 10.28 -1.39
C TRP A 76 2.16 9.23 -2.46
N LYS A 77 0.90 9.07 -2.86
CA LYS A 77 0.51 8.07 -3.87
C LYS A 77 1.30 8.22 -5.17
N ILE A 78 1.61 9.45 -5.59
CA ILE A 78 2.39 9.71 -6.80
C ILE A 78 3.86 9.28 -6.63
N CYS A 79 4.47 9.52 -5.46
CA CYS A 79 5.89 9.28 -5.24
C CYS A 79 6.23 7.91 -4.62
N ALA A 80 5.32 7.30 -3.88
CA ALA A 80 5.53 6.04 -3.15
C ALA A 80 6.11 4.92 -4.02
N PRO A 81 5.63 4.69 -5.26
CA PRO A 81 6.17 3.61 -6.09
C PRO A 81 7.63 3.82 -6.53
N TYR A 82 8.14 5.05 -6.40
CA TYR A 82 9.49 5.43 -6.82
C TYR A 82 10.52 5.39 -5.72
N LEU A 83 10.09 5.31 -4.46
CA LEU A 83 11.03 5.18 -3.36
C LEU A 83 11.75 3.83 -3.46
N GLU A 84 12.97 3.79 -2.93
CA GLU A 84 13.83 2.59 -2.99
C GLU A 84 13.07 1.36 -2.47
N ASP A 85 12.25 1.55 -1.43
CA ASP A 85 11.47 0.51 -0.75
C ASP A 85 10.07 0.24 -1.38
N GLY A 86 9.64 0.99 -2.38
CA GLY A 86 8.26 0.94 -2.89
C GLY A 86 7.88 -0.36 -3.63
N PHE A 87 8.84 -0.96 -4.32
CA PHE A 87 8.72 -2.27 -4.98
C PHE A 87 10.10 -2.95 -5.02
N PRO A 88 10.14 -4.29 -4.95
CA PRO A 88 11.40 -5.01 -5.01
C PRO A 88 12.02 -4.86 -6.39
N LYS A 89 13.34 -5.02 -6.44
CA LYS A 89 14.14 -4.82 -7.64
C LYS A 89 13.64 -5.67 -8.82
N ASP A 90 13.26 -6.92 -8.58
CA ASP A 90 12.81 -7.84 -9.62
C ASP A 90 11.51 -7.37 -10.30
N VAL A 91 10.59 -6.78 -9.54
CA VAL A 91 9.36 -6.19 -10.06
C VAL A 91 9.69 -5.00 -10.96
N LYS A 92 10.54 -4.07 -10.49
CA LYS A 92 10.96 -2.89 -11.25
C LYS A 92 11.68 -3.29 -12.56
N GLU A 93 12.58 -4.26 -12.49
CA GLU A 93 13.29 -4.79 -13.66
C GLU A 93 12.36 -5.51 -14.64
N PHE A 94 11.38 -6.28 -14.15
CA PHE A 94 10.38 -6.93 -14.99
C PHE A 94 9.55 -5.90 -15.75
N ILE A 95 9.10 -4.83 -15.09
CA ILE A 95 8.31 -3.77 -15.73
C ILE A 95 9.17 -3.09 -16.80
N ALA A 96 10.39 -2.67 -16.47
CA ALA A 96 11.30 -2.00 -17.40
C ALA A 96 11.62 -2.84 -18.64
N LYS A 97 11.67 -4.17 -18.49
CA LYS A 97 11.97 -5.12 -19.57
C LYS A 97 10.75 -5.42 -20.46
N ASN A 98 9.57 -5.57 -19.88
CA ASN A 98 8.41 -6.16 -20.58
C ASN A 98 7.33 -5.14 -20.97
N PHE A 99 7.29 -3.96 -20.35
CA PHE A 99 6.33 -2.91 -20.69
C PHE A 99 7.00 -1.80 -21.50
N LYS A 100 6.18 -0.97 -22.15
CA LYS A 100 6.69 0.24 -22.79
C LYS A 100 7.22 1.20 -21.74
N ALA A 101 8.30 1.93 -22.08
CA ALA A 101 8.89 2.91 -21.18
C ALA A 101 7.89 3.99 -20.72
N GLU A 102 6.98 4.40 -21.60
CA GLU A 102 5.91 5.37 -21.31
C GLU A 102 4.85 4.84 -20.31
N ASP A 103 4.70 3.51 -20.21
CA ASP A 103 3.74 2.86 -19.32
C ASP A 103 4.30 2.57 -17.92
N TYR A 104 5.63 2.65 -17.75
CA TYR A 104 6.33 2.26 -16.51
C TYR A 104 5.72 2.90 -15.25
N HIS A 105 5.42 4.21 -15.30
CA HIS A 105 4.77 4.94 -14.20
C HIS A 105 3.40 4.38 -13.88
N ASN A 106 2.56 4.22 -14.91
CA ASN A 106 1.18 3.80 -14.75
C ASN A 106 1.11 2.36 -14.23
N VAL A 107 2.03 1.49 -14.63
CA VAL A 107 2.11 0.12 -14.11
C VAL A 107 2.42 0.10 -12.62
N LEU A 108 3.44 0.85 -12.18
CA LEU A 108 3.78 0.96 -10.76
C LEU A 108 2.63 1.52 -9.92
N MET A 109 1.93 2.53 -10.42
CA MET A 109 0.75 3.10 -9.77
C MET A 109 -0.38 2.08 -9.64
N LEU A 110 -0.68 1.33 -10.71
CA LEU A 110 -1.73 0.31 -10.72
C LEU A 110 -1.46 -0.80 -9.71
N LEU A 111 -0.20 -1.26 -9.63
CA LEU A 111 0.20 -2.27 -8.65
C LEU A 111 0.08 -1.73 -7.22
N TYR A 112 0.53 -0.50 -6.98
CA TYR A 112 0.47 0.10 -5.65
C TYR A 112 -0.98 0.27 -5.16
N ASP A 113 -1.86 0.77 -6.03
CA ASP A 113 -3.28 0.93 -5.72
C ASP A 113 -3.94 -0.43 -5.41
N TYR A 114 -3.59 -1.47 -6.19
CA TYR A 114 -4.09 -2.82 -5.96
C TYR A 114 -3.63 -3.40 -4.62
N GLU A 115 -2.32 -3.39 -4.36
CA GLU A 115 -1.72 -3.89 -3.11
C GLU A 115 -2.29 -3.15 -1.89
N SER A 116 -2.43 -1.82 -1.98
CA SER A 116 -3.03 -1.00 -0.93
C SER A 116 -4.49 -1.39 -0.64
N ALA A 117 -5.28 -1.65 -1.68
CA ALA A 117 -6.67 -2.08 -1.52
C ALA A 117 -6.78 -3.47 -0.88
N ILE A 118 -5.90 -4.40 -1.26
CA ILE A 118 -5.86 -5.76 -0.69
C ILE A 118 -5.46 -5.72 0.79
N MET A 119 -4.42 -4.97 1.15
CA MET A 119 -3.98 -4.85 2.55
C MET A 119 -5.08 -4.31 3.47
N GLN A 120 -5.84 -3.32 3.01
CA GLN A 120 -6.97 -2.76 3.76
C GLN A 120 -8.10 -3.77 3.99
N ASN A 121 -8.38 -4.62 2.99
CA ASN A 121 -9.50 -5.56 3.05
C ASN A 121 -9.16 -6.85 3.81
N PHE A 122 -7.91 -7.32 3.75
CA PHE A 122 -7.54 -8.65 4.23
C PHE A 122 -6.61 -8.66 5.46
N LYS A 123 -6.20 -7.49 5.98
CA LYS A 123 -5.34 -7.36 7.17
C LYS A 123 -4.05 -8.19 7.11
N PHE A 124 -3.45 -8.32 5.93
CA PHE A 124 -2.15 -8.98 5.80
C PHE A 124 -1.08 -8.18 6.55
N GLU A 125 -0.26 -8.86 7.37
CA GLU A 125 0.81 -8.24 8.14
C GLU A 125 2.11 -8.08 7.34
N GLU A 126 2.29 -8.85 6.26
CA GLU A 126 3.47 -8.77 5.38
C GLU A 126 3.08 -8.60 3.91
N THR A 127 3.78 -7.68 3.25
CA THR A 127 3.62 -7.39 1.83
C THR A 127 4.40 -8.41 1.02
N SER A 128 3.83 -9.60 0.81
CA SER A 128 4.37 -10.48 -0.23
C SER A 128 4.05 -9.83 -1.58
N PHE A 129 5.07 -9.36 -2.32
CA PHE A 129 4.89 -8.85 -3.68
C PHE A 129 4.48 -9.94 -4.70
N ARG A 130 4.03 -11.11 -4.22
CA ARG A 130 3.52 -12.23 -5.00
C ARG A 130 2.36 -11.83 -5.89
N LEU A 131 1.41 -11.06 -5.37
CA LEU A 131 0.25 -10.65 -6.16
C LEU A 131 0.66 -9.71 -7.29
N SER A 132 1.51 -8.73 -6.98
CA SER A 132 2.14 -7.87 -8.00
C SER A 132 2.84 -8.69 -9.09
N ARG A 133 3.62 -9.71 -8.72
CA ARG A 133 4.29 -10.60 -9.70
C ARG A 133 3.30 -11.42 -10.53
N CYS A 134 2.23 -11.95 -9.92
CA CYS A 134 1.16 -12.67 -10.62
C CYS A 134 0.50 -11.77 -11.67
N LEU A 135 0.14 -10.55 -11.29
CA LEU A 135 -0.47 -9.56 -12.19
C LEU A 135 0.44 -9.22 -13.37
N LEU A 136 1.72 -8.95 -13.10
CA LEU A 136 2.71 -8.65 -14.14
C LEU A 136 2.96 -9.82 -15.09
N TYR A 137 2.95 -11.05 -14.56
CA TYR A 137 3.08 -12.25 -15.37
C TYR A 137 1.87 -12.43 -16.31
N LEU A 138 0.66 -12.33 -15.76
CA LEU A 138 -0.58 -12.51 -16.53
C LEU A 138 -0.79 -11.40 -17.55
N SER A 139 -0.39 -10.17 -17.25
CA SER A 139 -0.54 -9.04 -18.17
C SER A 139 0.33 -9.15 -19.43
N ALA A 140 1.37 -9.99 -19.40
CA ALA A 140 2.29 -10.21 -20.52
C ALA A 140 2.89 -8.91 -21.10
N GLY A 141 3.15 -7.91 -20.25
CA GLY A 141 3.73 -6.62 -20.67
C GLY A 141 2.72 -5.61 -21.26
N ASP A 142 1.42 -5.93 -21.25
CA ASP A 142 0.36 -5.05 -21.74
C ASP A 142 -0.37 -4.37 -20.57
N ILE A 143 -0.44 -3.03 -20.61
CA ILE A 143 -1.06 -2.24 -19.53
C ILE A 143 -2.59 -2.37 -19.49
N GLU A 144 -3.26 -2.52 -20.62
CA GLU A 144 -4.71 -2.69 -20.66
C GLU A 144 -5.09 -4.07 -20.14
N ARG A 145 -4.29 -5.09 -20.47
CA ARG A 145 -4.44 -6.41 -19.85
C ARG A 145 -4.18 -6.37 -18.36
N LEU A 146 -3.17 -5.64 -17.88
CA LEU A 146 -2.94 -5.46 -16.44
C LEU A 146 -4.17 -4.87 -15.74
N ARG A 147 -4.80 -3.84 -16.33
CA ARG A 147 -6.04 -3.26 -15.79
C ARG A 147 -7.18 -4.28 -15.74
N GLU A 148 -7.31 -5.12 -16.76
CA GLU A 148 -8.30 -6.19 -16.81
C GLU A 148 -8.05 -7.24 -15.72
N GLU A 149 -6.81 -7.71 -15.56
CA GLU A 149 -6.44 -8.67 -14.51
C GLU A 149 -6.72 -8.08 -13.11
N ILE A 150 -6.37 -6.82 -12.86
CA ILE A 150 -6.68 -6.12 -11.60
C ILE A 150 -8.19 -6.12 -11.35
N LYS A 151 -9.00 -5.75 -12.35
CA LYS A 151 -10.47 -5.71 -12.23
C LYS A 151 -11.07 -7.10 -11.93
N ASN A 152 -10.50 -8.15 -12.51
CA ASN A 152 -10.98 -9.52 -12.35
C ASN A 152 -10.46 -10.18 -11.05
N SER A 153 -9.42 -9.63 -10.43
CA SER A 153 -8.76 -10.15 -9.22
C SER A 153 -9.45 -9.79 -7.90
N ALA A 154 -10.78 -9.69 -7.89
CA ALA A 154 -11.56 -9.44 -6.68
C ALA A 154 -11.31 -10.52 -5.59
N ASP A 155 -11.03 -11.76 -6.03
CA ASP A 155 -10.46 -12.81 -5.20
C ASP A 155 -9.01 -13.05 -5.64
N TYR A 156 -8.05 -12.69 -4.78
CA TYR A 156 -6.62 -12.84 -5.05
C TYR A 156 -6.21 -14.31 -5.21
N ARG A 157 -7.00 -15.27 -4.69
CA ARG A 157 -6.71 -16.70 -4.86
C ARG A 157 -6.84 -17.12 -6.32
N ASN A 158 -7.84 -16.59 -7.03
CA ASN A 158 -8.01 -16.86 -8.46
C ASN A 158 -6.84 -16.30 -9.27
N LEU A 159 -6.33 -15.13 -8.88
CA LEU A 159 -5.15 -14.52 -9.48
C LEU A 159 -3.91 -15.44 -9.32
N ILE A 160 -3.67 -15.93 -8.11
CA ILE A 160 -2.58 -16.89 -7.83
C ILE A 160 -2.77 -18.16 -8.65
N MET A 161 -3.98 -18.75 -8.63
CA MET A 161 -4.29 -19.97 -9.38
C MET A 161 -4.01 -19.82 -10.88
N ALA A 162 -4.42 -18.70 -11.48
CA ALA A 162 -4.22 -18.43 -12.89
C ALA A 162 -2.72 -18.22 -13.25
N ALA A 163 -1.95 -17.61 -12.36
CA ALA A 163 -0.55 -17.28 -12.61
C ALA A 163 0.40 -18.46 -12.33
N GLU A 164 0.16 -19.20 -11.26
CA GLU A 164 1.09 -20.18 -10.71
C GLU A 164 0.76 -21.63 -11.09
N TYR A 165 -0.51 -21.96 -11.33
CA TYR A 165 -0.95 -23.34 -11.52
C TYR A 165 -1.37 -23.61 -12.96
N ASP A 166 -1.47 -24.89 -13.33
CA ASP A 166 -2.08 -25.32 -14.57
C ASP A 166 -3.51 -25.83 -14.38
N GLY A 167 -4.16 -26.21 -15.48
CA GLY A 167 -5.54 -26.73 -15.46
C GLY A 167 -5.73 -28.04 -14.68
N ASN A 168 -4.63 -28.71 -14.27
CA ASN A 168 -4.66 -29.89 -13.41
C ASN A 168 -4.24 -29.57 -11.97
N TYR A 169 -4.23 -28.28 -11.59
CA TYR A 169 -3.81 -27.82 -10.26
C TYR A 169 -2.35 -28.16 -9.92
N LYS A 170 -1.49 -28.37 -10.92
CA LYS A 170 -0.06 -28.54 -10.68
C LYS A 170 0.62 -27.18 -10.70
N MET A 171 1.33 -26.85 -9.61
CA MET A 171 2.13 -25.64 -9.52
C MET A 171 3.26 -25.66 -10.57
N LYS A 172 3.28 -24.64 -11.42
CA LYS A 172 4.29 -24.41 -12.46
C LYS A 172 5.27 -23.30 -12.10
N ARG A 173 4.86 -22.38 -11.22
CA ARG A 173 5.62 -21.19 -10.82
C ARG A 173 5.32 -20.91 -9.36
N ASP A 174 6.27 -20.29 -8.68
CA ASP A 174 6.10 -19.81 -7.31
C ASP A 174 6.49 -18.34 -7.28
N PHE A 175 5.51 -17.44 -7.22
CA PHE A 175 5.76 -16.00 -7.19
C PHE A 175 5.97 -15.46 -5.76
N ASN A 176 6.08 -16.33 -4.75
CA ASN A 176 6.72 -15.94 -3.50
C ASN A 176 8.19 -15.54 -3.76
N ASN A 177 8.82 -16.15 -4.77
CA ASN A 177 10.19 -15.85 -5.16
C ASN A 177 10.27 -14.77 -6.25
N PRO A 178 11.40 -14.04 -6.33
CA PRO A 178 11.67 -13.07 -7.39
C PRO A 178 11.57 -13.64 -8.81
N PHE A 179 11.24 -12.78 -9.78
CA PHE A 179 11.30 -13.17 -11.19
C PHE A 179 12.68 -13.73 -11.59
N GLY A 180 12.69 -14.86 -12.28
CA GLY A 180 13.92 -15.47 -12.81
C GLY A 180 14.59 -16.47 -11.86
N GLU A 181 14.08 -16.65 -10.64
CA GLU A 181 14.45 -17.80 -9.82
C GLU A 181 13.70 -19.04 -10.33
N GLU A 182 14.40 -19.87 -11.12
CA GLU A 182 13.88 -21.18 -11.49
C GLU A 182 13.73 -22.03 -10.24
N HIS A 183 12.50 -22.30 -9.84
CA HIS A 183 12.25 -23.44 -8.97
C HIS A 183 12.66 -24.69 -9.74
N LYS A 184 13.72 -25.35 -9.26
CA LYS A 184 13.81 -26.81 -9.42
C LYS A 184 12.62 -27.36 -8.64
N LEU A 185 11.47 -27.47 -9.29
CA LEU A 185 10.40 -28.33 -8.81
C LEU A 185 11.06 -29.70 -8.74
N GLU A 186 11.46 -30.13 -7.55
CA GLU A 186 12.05 -31.44 -7.37
C GLU A 186 11.06 -32.45 -7.95
N THR A 187 11.39 -32.98 -9.13
CA THR A 187 10.78 -34.20 -9.65
C THR A 187 11.35 -35.34 -8.80
N GLY A 188 11.01 -35.33 -7.53
CA GLY A 188 11.43 -36.26 -6.50
C GLY A 188 10.20 -36.96 -5.92
N LEU A 189 9.31 -37.48 -6.78
CA LEU A 189 8.50 -38.63 -6.39
C LEU A 189 9.43 -39.84 -6.36
N GLY A 190 10.21 -39.96 -5.29
CA GLY A 190 10.46 -41.28 -4.75
C GLY A 190 9.11 -41.80 -4.26
N ASP A 191 8.76 -43.02 -4.67
CA ASP A 191 7.56 -43.73 -4.26
C ASP A 191 7.36 -43.60 -2.74
N ALA A 192 6.44 -42.73 -2.33
CA ALA A 192 6.01 -42.60 -0.95
C ALA A 192 4.50 -42.84 -0.92
N ASP A 193 4.15 -43.86 -0.15
CA ASP A 193 2.82 -44.35 0.14
C ASP A 193 1.76 -43.26 0.29
N SER A 194 0.57 -43.59 -0.19
CA SER A 194 -0.65 -42.81 -0.02
C SER A 194 -0.97 -42.57 1.45
N THR A 195 -0.56 -41.41 1.98
CA THR A 195 -1.21 -40.79 3.13
C THR A 195 -1.99 -39.58 2.63
N GLY A 196 -3.31 -39.63 2.79
CA GLY A 196 -4.24 -38.63 2.30
C GLY A 196 -3.92 -37.23 2.82
N TYR A 197 -3.86 -36.28 1.91
CA TYR A 197 -3.91 -34.86 2.25
C TYR A 197 -5.33 -34.51 2.69
N SER A 198 -5.46 -33.88 3.85
CA SER A 198 -6.73 -33.32 4.30
C SER A 198 -6.93 -31.96 3.63
N GLU A 199 -8.19 -31.56 3.39
CA GLU A 199 -8.52 -30.24 2.81
C GLU A 199 -8.01 -29.05 3.66
N ASP A 200 -7.55 -29.30 4.88
CA ASP A 200 -6.97 -28.29 5.79
C ASP A 200 -5.47 -28.03 5.58
N ASP A 201 -4.79 -28.79 4.70
CA ASP A 201 -3.33 -28.66 4.44
C ASP A 201 -2.97 -27.70 3.30
N LEU A 202 -3.95 -26.96 2.75
CA LEU A 202 -3.66 -25.83 1.88
C LEU A 202 -3.15 -24.65 2.74
N PRO A 203 -1.99 -24.06 2.43
CA PRO A 203 -1.46 -22.94 3.22
C PRO A 203 -2.34 -21.71 2.97
N PHE A 204 -3.27 -21.46 3.88
CA PHE A 204 -4.05 -20.23 4.00
C PHE A 204 -3.74 -19.55 5.33
#